data_AF-A0A3B1CW43-F1
#
_entry.id   AF-A0A3B1CW43-F1
#
_cell.length_a   1.000
_cell.length_b   1.000
_cell.length_c   1.000
_cell.angle_alpha   90.00
_cell.angle_beta   90.00
_cell.angle_gamma   90.00
#
_symmetry.space_group_name_H-M   'P 1'
#
loop_
_entity.id
_entity.type
_entity.pdbx_description
1 polymer ?
#
loop_
_entity_poly.entity_id
_entity_poly.type
_entity_poly.pdbx_seq_one_letter_code
_entity_poly.pdbx_strand_id
1 'polypeptide(L)'
;DVKEGTVILRLGQRLRPQDIGALAGLGILNIDVFKKPVVAIISTGDEVVPPDKKPLAAGEVRDINSYNLAGLIIRSGSIPLKKGIISDDFDLLRATVRESMQEAQMVLISGGSSVGTRDYTSRVIDELGHPGILFHGVTIKPGKPLIGGMVNGILLFGLPGHPAAVSVCFETFIEPLLKKISGEKRRKKLLPSGRTVKAFFGRNLSSSTGREDHIRVALEFRNDGLWARPILGKSGLIRTLVEADGTVIIPLNKNGLYEGETVEVNLFSECPD
;
A
#
# COMPACT_ATOMS: atom_id res chain seq x y z
N ASP A 1 -9.38 -23.41 32.74
CA ASP A 1 -8.82 -23.27 31.37
C ASP A 1 -7.45 -22.63 31.30
N VAL A 2 -7.14 -21.64 32.14
CA VAL A 2 -5.80 -21.03 32.20
C VAL A 2 -5.30 -21.04 33.65
N LYS A 3 -4.06 -21.48 33.88
CA LYS A 3 -3.42 -21.42 35.21
C LYS A 3 -3.02 -19.99 35.53
N GLU A 4 -3.14 -19.60 36.79
CA GLU A 4 -2.63 -18.31 37.28
C GLU A 4 -1.15 -18.13 36.90
N GLY A 5 -0.78 -16.89 36.53
CA GLY A 5 0.57 -16.56 36.04
C GLY A 5 0.84 -16.92 34.58
N THR A 6 -0.08 -17.59 33.86
CA THR A 6 0.09 -17.91 32.44
C THR A 6 -0.10 -16.67 31.57
N VAL A 7 0.86 -16.39 30.68
CA VAL A 7 0.75 -15.30 29.69
C VAL A 7 -0.22 -15.70 28.58
N ILE A 8 -1.40 -15.07 28.55
CA ILE A 8 -2.42 -15.30 27.52
C ILE A 8 -2.22 -14.48 26.25
N LEU A 9 -1.68 -13.26 26.38
CA LEU A 9 -1.41 -12.32 25.29
C LEU A 9 0.00 -11.75 25.43
N ARG A 10 0.68 -11.54 24.30
CA ARG A 10 2.05 -10.99 24.29
C ARG A 10 2.07 -9.57 23.74
N LEU A 11 2.98 -8.75 24.23
CA LEU A 11 3.23 -7.40 23.70
C LEU A 11 3.48 -7.46 22.18
N GLY A 12 2.75 -6.65 21.43
CA GLY A 12 2.82 -6.58 19.97
C GLY A 12 1.98 -7.63 19.24
N GLN A 13 1.16 -8.41 19.95
CA GLN A 13 0.14 -9.26 19.34
C GLN A 13 -1.05 -8.41 18.88
N ARG A 14 -1.46 -8.57 17.62
CA ARG A 14 -2.74 -8.03 17.13
C ARG A 14 -3.90 -8.79 17.77
N LEU A 15 -4.80 -8.08 18.44
CA LEU A 15 -5.97 -8.67 19.08
C LEU A 15 -6.93 -9.24 18.03
N ARG A 16 -7.33 -10.50 18.23
CA ARG A 16 -8.33 -11.22 17.43
C ARG A 16 -9.61 -11.42 18.26
N PRO A 17 -10.75 -11.80 17.64
CA PRO A 17 -12.00 -12.02 18.38
C PRO A 17 -11.86 -12.95 19.60
N GLN A 18 -11.12 -14.06 19.46
CA GLN A 18 -10.85 -14.98 20.57
C GLN A 18 -9.96 -14.40 21.67
N ASP A 19 -9.07 -13.46 21.32
CA ASP A 19 -8.21 -12.78 22.29
C ASP A 19 -9.05 -11.83 23.16
N ILE A 20 -10.04 -11.16 22.54
CA ILE A 20 -11.02 -10.32 23.23
C ILE A 20 -11.90 -11.18 24.15
N GLY A 21 -12.39 -12.33 23.68
CA GLY A 21 -13.15 -13.27 24.49
C GLY A 21 -12.37 -13.80 25.70
N ALA A 22 -11.08 -14.09 25.52
CA ALA A 22 -10.21 -14.51 26.62
C ALA A 22 -10.04 -13.41 27.68
N LEU A 23 -9.87 -12.15 27.27
CA LEU A 23 -9.81 -11.01 28.21
C LEU A 23 -11.12 -10.88 29.01
N ALA A 24 -12.26 -10.92 28.31
CA ALA A 24 -13.58 -10.85 28.95
C ALA A 24 -13.81 -12.00 29.94
N GLY A 25 -13.44 -13.23 29.58
CA GLY A 25 -13.56 -14.41 30.44
C GLY A 25 -12.68 -14.34 31.71
N LEU A 26 -11.61 -13.55 31.68
CA LEU A 26 -10.75 -13.27 32.84
C LEU A 26 -11.17 -12.02 33.62
N GLY A 27 -12.27 -11.36 33.24
CA GLY A 27 -12.71 -10.11 33.86
C GLY A 27 -11.82 -8.90 33.54
N ILE A 28 -10.96 -8.99 32.52
CA ILE A 28 -10.07 -7.90 32.10
C ILE A 28 -10.80 -7.07 31.05
N LEU A 29 -11.28 -5.89 31.44
CA LEU A 29 -12.08 -5.02 30.58
C LEU A 29 -11.26 -3.92 29.89
N ASN A 30 -10.06 -3.62 30.38
CA ASN A 30 -9.19 -2.59 29.84
C ASN A 30 -7.76 -3.13 29.75
N ILE A 31 -7.09 -2.80 28.65
CA ILE A 31 -5.67 -3.11 28.43
C ILE A 31 -5.00 -1.95 27.70
N ASP A 32 -3.71 -1.78 27.96
CA ASP A 32 -2.89 -0.84 27.20
C ASP A 32 -2.59 -1.40 25.80
N VAL A 33 -2.77 -0.55 24.79
CA VAL A 33 -2.50 -0.88 23.38
C VAL A 33 -1.65 0.21 22.73
N PHE A 34 -0.95 -0.16 21.67
CA PHE A 34 -0.25 0.81 20.83
C PHE A 34 -1.26 1.76 20.16
N LYS A 35 -0.90 3.04 20.09
CA LYS A 35 -1.68 4.02 19.32
C LYS A 35 -1.66 3.65 17.83
N LYS A 36 -2.79 3.88 17.15
CA LYS A 36 -2.85 3.73 15.69
C LYS A 36 -1.94 4.77 15.04
N PRO A 37 -1.06 4.39 14.10
CA PRO A 37 -0.28 5.35 13.33
C PRO A 37 -1.20 6.26 12.52
N VAL A 38 -0.88 7.55 12.49
CA VAL A 38 -1.53 8.54 11.60
C VAL A 38 -0.66 8.68 10.35
N VAL A 39 -1.30 8.65 9.19
CA VAL A 39 -0.66 8.71 7.87
C VAL A 39 -1.27 9.87 7.08
N ALA A 40 -0.49 10.92 6.83
CA ALA A 40 -0.91 12.05 6.03
C ALA A 40 -0.89 11.69 4.54
N ILE A 41 -1.88 12.17 3.79
CA ILE A 41 -1.99 11.97 2.34
C ILE A 41 -2.11 13.35 1.69
N ILE A 42 -1.17 13.65 0.81
CA ILE A 42 -1.12 14.89 0.04
C ILE A 42 -1.26 14.51 -1.44
N SER A 43 -2.27 15.05 -2.10
CA SER A 43 -2.42 14.91 -3.55
C SER A 43 -1.77 16.10 -4.25
N THR A 44 -1.03 15.88 -5.34
CA THR A 44 -0.40 16.96 -6.10
C THR A 44 -0.71 16.86 -7.59
N GLY A 45 -0.73 18.00 -8.28
CA GLY A 45 -0.91 18.10 -9.73
C GLY A 45 -2.00 19.10 -10.10
N ASP A 46 -1.68 19.99 -11.03
CA ASP A 46 -2.61 21.02 -11.50
C ASP A 46 -3.79 20.42 -12.29
N GLU A 47 -3.63 19.20 -12.79
CA GLU A 47 -4.70 18.44 -13.43
C GLU A 47 -5.68 17.79 -12.44
N VAL A 48 -5.30 17.69 -11.15
CA VAL A 48 -6.02 16.89 -10.16
C VAL A 48 -7.13 17.72 -9.53
N VAL A 49 -8.36 17.19 -9.55
CA VAL A 49 -9.55 17.88 -9.01
C VAL A 49 -10.32 17.04 -8.00
N PRO A 50 -11.13 17.65 -7.12
CA PRO A 50 -12.01 16.93 -6.22
C PRO A 50 -12.94 15.96 -6.96
N PRO A 51 -13.30 14.82 -6.34
CA PRO A 51 -14.07 13.77 -7.02
C PRO A 51 -15.51 14.19 -7.37
N ASP A 52 -16.07 15.17 -6.66
CA ASP A 52 -17.40 15.72 -6.89
C ASP A 52 -17.45 16.76 -8.02
N LYS A 53 -16.30 17.24 -8.54
CA LYS A 53 -16.25 18.20 -9.64
C LYS A 53 -16.91 17.66 -10.91
N LYS A 54 -17.89 18.42 -11.42
CA LYS A 54 -18.64 18.17 -12.66
C LYS A 54 -19.07 19.51 -13.29
N PRO A 55 -18.87 19.73 -14.61
CA PRO A 55 -18.14 18.88 -15.56
C PRO A 55 -16.62 18.90 -15.32
N LEU A 56 -15.88 17.98 -15.95
CA LEU A 56 -14.42 18.03 -16.00
C LEU A 56 -13.98 18.86 -17.20
N ALA A 57 -12.99 19.73 -17.02
CA ALA A 57 -12.31 20.38 -18.14
C ALA A 57 -11.34 19.41 -18.83
N ALA A 58 -10.89 19.78 -20.03
CA ALA A 58 -9.94 18.97 -20.77
C ALA A 58 -8.61 18.83 -19.99
N GLY A 59 -8.15 17.59 -19.80
CA GLY A 59 -6.94 17.28 -19.04
C GLY A 59 -7.16 17.05 -17.55
N GLU A 60 -8.31 17.43 -16.98
CA GLU A 60 -8.58 17.22 -15.55
C GLU A 60 -8.85 15.76 -15.23
N VAL A 61 -8.32 15.32 -14.09
CA VAL A 61 -8.55 13.98 -13.52
C VAL A 61 -8.97 14.10 -12.07
N ARG A 62 -9.91 13.25 -11.64
CA ARG A 62 -10.35 13.24 -10.24
C ARG A 62 -9.27 12.63 -9.33
N ASP A 63 -9.14 13.15 -8.12
CA ASP A 63 -8.31 12.55 -7.09
C ASP A 63 -8.89 11.22 -6.61
N ILE A 64 -8.45 10.14 -7.25
CA ILE A 64 -8.78 8.76 -6.88
C ILE A 64 -7.75 8.14 -5.93
N ASN A 65 -6.50 8.62 -5.97
CA ASN A 65 -5.42 8.01 -5.20
C ASN A 65 -5.55 8.30 -3.72
N SER A 66 -5.98 9.51 -3.31
CA SER A 66 -6.14 9.80 -1.88
C SER A 66 -7.22 8.93 -1.23
N TYR A 67 -8.26 8.58 -1.99
CA TYR A 67 -9.34 7.69 -1.53
C TYR A 67 -8.87 6.24 -1.47
N ASN A 68 -8.15 5.78 -2.49
CA ASN A 68 -7.55 4.45 -2.50
C ASN A 68 -6.58 4.27 -1.32
N LEU A 69 -5.64 5.21 -1.15
CA LEU A 69 -4.68 5.22 -0.05
C LEU A 69 -5.38 5.26 1.31
N ALA A 70 -6.42 6.08 1.48
CA ALA A 70 -7.17 6.11 2.73
C ALA A 70 -7.77 4.73 3.07
N GLY A 71 -8.35 4.04 2.08
CA GLY A 71 -8.84 2.66 2.25
C GLY A 71 -7.74 1.68 2.66
N LEU A 72 -6.58 1.74 2.00
CA LEU A 72 -5.42 0.89 2.28
C LEU A 72 -4.83 1.14 3.68
N ILE A 73 -4.78 2.41 4.12
CA ILE A 73 -4.33 2.82 5.46
C ILE A 73 -5.29 2.29 6.54
N ILE A 74 -6.60 2.43 6.34
CA ILE A 74 -7.62 1.90 7.25
C ILE A 74 -7.52 0.37 7.33
N ARG A 75 -7.39 -0.32 6.19
CA ARG A 75 -7.19 -1.78 6.11
C ARG A 75 -5.96 -2.23 6.91
N SER A 76 -4.92 -1.41 6.90
CA SER A 76 -3.68 -1.63 7.65
C SER A 76 -3.78 -1.32 9.16
N GLY A 77 -4.96 -0.89 9.64
CA GLY A 77 -5.19 -0.56 11.05
C GLY A 77 -4.69 0.82 11.47
N SER A 78 -4.40 1.70 10.51
CA SER A 78 -3.90 3.06 10.72
C SER A 78 -4.97 4.12 10.41
N ILE A 79 -4.69 5.40 10.69
CA ILE A 79 -5.61 6.51 10.52
C ILE A 79 -5.15 7.39 9.34
N PRO A 80 -5.94 7.52 8.26
CA PRO A 80 -5.60 8.43 7.17
C PRO A 80 -5.95 9.88 7.52
N LEU A 81 -5.03 10.80 7.23
CA LEU A 81 -5.22 12.25 7.34
C LEU A 81 -5.07 12.88 5.95
N LYS A 82 -6.17 13.21 5.28
CA LYS A 82 -6.11 13.85 3.96
C LYS A 82 -5.82 15.34 4.11
N LYS A 83 -4.75 15.82 3.48
CA LYS A 83 -4.36 17.25 3.46
C LYS A 83 -4.88 18.00 2.23
N GLY A 84 -5.51 17.29 1.30
CA GLY A 84 -6.14 17.87 0.11
C GLY A 84 -5.26 17.78 -1.13
N ILE A 85 -5.68 18.52 -2.16
CA ILE A 85 -4.99 18.62 -3.45
C ILE A 85 -4.24 19.96 -3.45
N ILE A 86 -2.94 19.90 -3.72
CA ILE A 86 -2.09 21.09 -3.85
C ILE A 86 -1.60 21.21 -5.29
N SER A 87 -1.42 22.45 -5.75
CA SER A 87 -0.83 22.73 -7.06
C SER A 87 0.61 22.25 -7.13
N ASP A 88 1.16 22.13 -8.34
CA ASP A 88 2.57 21.79 -8.58
C ASP A 88 3.49 23.00 -8.26
N ASP A 89 3.49 23.40 -7.00
CA ASP A 89 4.32 24.47 -6.44
C ASP A 89 5.22 23.92 -5.32
N PHE A 90 6.52 24.21 -5.42
CA PHE A 90 7.53 23.68 -4.51
C PHE A 90 7.34 24.17 -3.08
N ASP A 91 7.10 25.46 -2.88
CA ASP A 91 6.99 26.06 -1.55
C ASP A 91 5.70 25.63 -0.85
N LEU A 92 4.60 25.50 -1.60
CA LEU A 92 3.35 24.97 -1.11
C LEU A 92 3.48 23.50 -0.69
N LEU A 93 4.12 22.65 -1.52
CA LEU A 93 4.39 21.26 -1.16
C LEU A 93 5.26 21.17 0.08
N ARG A 94 6.34 21.94 0.15
CA ARG A 94 7.25 21.98 1.30
C ARG A 94 6.54 22.38 2.59
N ALA A 95 5.72 23.43 2.55
CA ALA A 95 4.95 23.89 3.70
C ALA A 95 3.97 22.81 4.17
N THR A 96 3.23 22.21 3.23
CA THR A 96 2.22 21.18 3.51
C THR A 96 2.85 19.91 4.11
N VAL A 97 3.99 19.47 3.57
CA VAL A 97 4.73 18.32 4.10
C VAL A 97 5.24 18.61 5.50
N ARG A 98 5.79 19.81 5.75
CA ARG A 98 6.27 20.22 7.08
C ARG A 98 5.15 20.20 8.13
N GLU A 99 3.99 20.75 7.79
CA GLU A 99 2.81 20.71 8.66
C GLU A 99 2.36 19.27 8.93
N SER A 100 2.29 18.45 7.86
CA SER A 100 1.88 17.04 7.96
C SER A 100 2.78 16.20 8.85
N MET A 101 4.08 16.51 8.90
CA MET A 101 5.03 15.82 9.79
C MET A 101 4.79 16.09 11.28
N GLN A 102 4.06 17.15 11.64
CA GLN A 102 3.69 17.44 13.02
C GLN A 102 2.46 16.62 13.47
N GLU A 103 1.64 16.19 12.52
CA GLU A 103 0.36 15.51 12.78
C GLU A 103 0.41 13.99 12.52
N ALA A 104 1.39 13.51 11.76
CA ALA A 104 1.46 12.15 11.27
C ALA A 104 2.84 11.50 11.47
N GLN A 105 2.87 10.17 11.57
CA GLN A 105 4.11 9.38 11.64
C GLN A 105 4.63 8.99 10.24
N MET A 106 3.82 9.24 9.21
CA MET A 106 4.16 9.00 7.82
C MET A 106 3.41 9.99 6.92
N VAL A 107 4.08 10.45 5.86
CA VAL A 107 3.50 11.34 4.84
C VAL A 107 3.60 10.66 3.48
N LEU A 108 2.46 10.54 2.79
CA LEU A 108 2.35 9.99 1.45
C LEU A 108 2.01 11.13 0.49
N ILE A 109 2.90 11.40 -0.45
CA ILE A 109 2.74 12.40 -1.50
C ILE A 109 2.36 11.64 -2.76
N SER A 110 1.12 11.81 -3.21
CA SER A 110 0.56 11.15 -4.38
C SER A 110 0.26 12.19 -5.45
N GLY A 111 1.17 12.37 -6.41
CA GLY A 111 0.87 13.26 -7.51
C GLY A 111 1.99 13.46 -8.52
N GLY A 112 1.59 14.06 -9.65
CA GLY A 112 2.40 14.40 -10.82
C GLY A 112 3.19 13.23 -11.41
N SER A 113 2.60 12.53 -12.38
CA SER A 113 3.37 11.56 -13.21
C SER A 113 4.51 12.22 -14.01
N SER A 114 4.54 13.56 -14.01
CA SER A 114 5.56 14.42 -14.61
C SER A 114 6.90 14.33 -13.88
N VAL A 115 7.97 14.65 -14.62
CA VAL A 115 9.33 14.72 -14.08
C VAL A 115 9.43 15.84 -13.03
N GLY A 116 8.75 16.98 -13.24
CA GLY A 116 8.85 18.16 -12.37
C GLY A 116 8.37 17.93 -10.92
N THR A 117 7.20 17.30 -10.74
CA THR A 117 6.63 17.04 -9.41
C THR A 117 7.45 16.03 -8.60
N ARG A 118 8.12 15.09 -9.29
CA ARG A 118 9.07 14.17 -8.63
C ARG A 118 10.29 14.88 -8.12
N ASP A 119 10.83 15.78 -8.94
CA ASP A 119 11.98 16.58 -8.56
C ASP A 119 11.64 17.44 -7.34
N TYR A 120 10.42 17.99 -7.27
CA TYR A 120 9.93 18.68 -6.08
C TYR A 120 9.84 17.76 -4.86
N THR A 121 9.27 16.56 -5.00
CA THR A 121 9.15 15.62 -3.88
C THR A 121 10.52 15.25 -3.31
N SER A 122 11.48 14.91 -4.17
CA SER A 122 12.87 14.62 -3.77
C SER A 122 13.50 15.80 -3.04
N ARG A 123 13.44 16.99 -3.64
CA ARG A 123 14.01 18.21 -3.06
C ARG A 123 13.37 18.59 -1.72
N VAL A 124 12.05 18.44 -1.59
CA VAL A 124 11.34 18.70 -0.33
C VAL A 124 11.83 17.75 0.76
N ILE A 125 12.00 16.46 0.46
CA ILE A 125 12.50 15.49 1.45
C ILE A 125 13.90 15.89 1.93
N ASP A 126 14.81 16.22 1.01
CA ASP A 126 16.19 16.56 1.37
C ASP A 126 16.31 17.92 2.10
N GLU A 127 15.49 18.91 1.74
CA GLU A 127 15.51 20.23 2.40
C GLU A 127 14.85 20.25 3.78
N LEU A 128 13.94 19.32 4.08
CA LEU A 128 13.24 19.30 5.36
C LEU A 128 14.09 18.72 6.50
N GLY A 129 15.13 17.94 6.19
CA GLY A 129 16.13 17.50 7.16
C GLY A 129 16.71 16.11 6.89
N HIS A 130 17.45 15.60 7.86
CA HIS A 130 18.18 14.33 7.74
C HIS A 130 17.36 13.11 8.24
N PRO A 131 17.65 11.89 7.73
CA PRO A 131 18.65 11.56 6.70
C PRO A 131 18.30 11.99 5.26
N GLY A 132 17.08 12.46 5.00
CA GLY A 132 16.64 12.84 3.65
C GLY A 132 16.19 11.62 2.84
N ILE A 133 16.46 11.63 1.54
CA ILE A 133 16.13 10.52 0.64
C ILE A 133 16.94 9.26 1.02
N LEU A 134 16.24 8.13 1.18
CA LEU A 134 16.85 6.82 1.42
C LEU A 134 16.99 6.02 0.13
N PHE A 135 16.01 6.15 -0.76
CA PHE A 135 16.06 5.58 -2.10
C PHE A 135 15.18 6.39 -3.06
N HIS A 136 15.62 6.44 -4.31
CA HIS A 136 14.90 7.09 -5.40
C HIS A 136 14.76 6.13 -6.56
N GLY A 137 13.57 5.57 -6.69
CA GLY A 137 13.25 4.56 -7.67
C GLY A 137 13.51 3.13 -7.17
N VAL A 138 12.67 2.23 -7.65
CA VAL A 138 12.63 0.82 -7.25
C VAL A 138 12.48 -0.09 -8.45
N THR A 139 12.90 -1.32 -8.30
CA THR A 139 12.98 -2.29 -9.39
C THR A 139 11.71 -3.15 -9.47
N ILE A 140 10.55 -2.49 -9.42
CA ILE A 140 9.21 -3.11 -9.48
C ILE A 140 8.35 -2.53 -10.60
N LYS A 141 7.35 -3.29 -11.05
CA LYS A 141 6.35 -2.87 -12.02
C LYS A 141 4.95 -3.32 -11.59
N PRO A 142 3.94 -2.43 -11.64
CA PRO A 142 4.07 -0.98 -11.71
C PRO A 142 4.61 -0.41 -10.38
N GLY A 143 5.33 0.71 -10.41
CA GLY A 143 5.82 1.34 -9.17
C GLY A 143 7.24 1.88 -9.20
N LYS A 144 7.98 1.71 -10.32
CA LYS A 144 9.36 2.18 -10.51
C LYS A 144 9.71 3.53 -9.86
N PRO A 145 8.92 4.60 -9.98
CA PRO A 145 9.34 5.92 -9.52
C PRO A 145 9.08 6.21 -8.04
N LEU A 146 8.87 5.20 -7.21
CA LEU A 146 8.72 5.38 -5.77
C LEU A 146 9.94 6.07 -5.17
N ILE A 147 9.71 7.11 -4.38
CA ILE A 147 10.73 7.77 -3.56
C ILE A 147 10.43 7.43 -2.12
N GLY A 148 11.45 7.01 -1.37
CA GLY A 148 11.34 6.79 0.07
C GLY A 148 12.41 7.58 0.80
N GLY A 149 11.99 8.32 1.81
CA GLY A 149 12.86 9.15 2.64
C GLY A 149 12.44 9.12 4.10
N MET A 150 13.29 9.70 4.94
CA MET A 150 12.98 9.90 6.35
C MET A 150 13.53 11.24 6.78
N VAL A 151 12.73 11.98 7.55
CA VAL A 151 13.12 13.28 8.10
C VAL A 151 12.71 13.31 9.57
N ASN A 152 13.66 13.50 10.48
CA ASN A 152 13.42 13.59 11.93
C ASN A 152 12.59 12.41 12.48
N GLY A 153 12.80 11.20 11.93
CA GLY A 153 12.07 9.99 12.33
C GLY A 153 10.69 9.81 11.69
N ILE A 154 10.22 10.76 10.87
CA ILE A 154 8.98 10.65 10.09
C ILE A 154 9.29 10.07 8.71
N LEU A 155 8.48 9.11 8.27
CA LEU A 155 8.65 8.46 6.97
C LEU A 155 7.94 9.27 5.87
N LEU A 156 8.63 9.53 4.76
CA LEU A 156 8.08 10.28 3.62
C LEU A 156 8.14 9.41 2.37
N PHE A 157 7.04 9.32 1.62
CA PHE A 157 6.97 8.58 0.37
C PHE A 157 6.40 9.42 -0.76
N GLY A 158 7.16 9.53 -1.85
CA GLY A 158 6.68 10.04 -3.14
C GLY A 158 6.15 8.89 -3.99
N LEU A 159 4.84 8.84 -4.19
CA LEU A 159 4.15 7.75 -4.88
C LEU A 159 3.94 8.07 -6.37
N PRO A 160 3.89 7.05 -7.24
CA PRO A 160 3.54 7.27 -8.65
C PRO A 160 2.10 7.78 -8.81
N GLY A 161 1.82 8.61 -9.81
CA GLY A 161 0.44 9.09 -10.06
C GLY A 161 -0.57 8.03 -10.50
N HIS A 162 -0.13 6.84 -10.92
CA HIS A 162 -1.02 5.78 -11.43
C HIS A 162 -1.60 4.92 -10.28
N PRO A 163 -2.93 4.73 -10.18
CA PRO A 163 -3.56 4.04 -9.04
C PRO A 163 -3.06 2.61 -8.80
N ALA A 164 -2.81 1.87 -9.88
CA ALA A 164 -2.25 0.53 -9.80
C ALA A 164 -0.87 0.52 -9.13
N ALA A 165 -0.04 1.48 -9.53
CA ALA A 165 1.32 1.62 -9.02
C ALA A 165 1.31 2.07 -7.56
N VAL A 166 0.39 2.97 -7.18
CA VAL A 166 0.17 3.37 -5.79
C VAL A 166 -0.14 2.17 -4.91
N SER A 167 -1.06 1.31 -5.34
CA SER A 167 -1.48 0.14 -4.55
C SER A 167 -0.32 -0.86 -4.37
N VAL A 168 0.42 -1.15 -5.44
CA VAL A 168 1.60 -2.02 -5.38
C VAL A 168 2.69 -1.44 -4.48
N CYS A 169 3.01 -0.14 -4.62
CA CYS A 169 3.98 0.52 -3.75
C CYS A 169 3.53 0.50 -2.28
N PHE A 170 2.23 0.69 -2.03
CA PHE A 170 1.68 0.66 -0.69
C PHE A 170 1.85 -0.72 -0.05
N GLU A 171 1.39 -1.78 -0.71
CA GLU A 171 1.44 -3.14 -0.16
C GLU A 171 2.88 -3.64 0.02
N THR A 172 3.78 -3.27 -0.90
CA THR A 172 5.16 -3.75 -0.91
C THR A 172 6.05 -3.00 0.10
N PHE A 173 5.92 -1.68 0.20
CA PHE A 173 6.84 -0.85 0.97
C PHE A 173 6.21 -0.18 2.19
N ILE A 174 4.96 0.27 2.09
CA ILE A 174 4.33 1.08 3.14
C ILE A 174 3.65 0.21 4.20
N GLU A 175 2.83 -0.76 3.79
CA GLU A 175 2.08 -1.62 4.72
C GLU A 175 3.00 -2.36 5.72
N PRO A 176 4.15 -2.95 5.31
CA PRO A 176 5.06 -3.58 6.27
C PRO A 176 5.63 -2.60 7.29
N LEU A 177 5.88 -1.35 6.90
CA LEU A 177 6.35 -0.29 7.79
C LEU A 177 5.25 0.15 8.76
N LEU A 178 4.01 0.30 8.28
CA LEU A 178 2.85 0.61 9.14
C LEU A 178 2.65 -0.45 10.22
N LYS A 179 2.76 -1.74 9.86
CA LYS A 179 2.72 -2.85 10.83
C LYS A 179 3.85 -2.76 11.86
N LYS A 180 5.05 -2.36 11.44
CA LYS A 180 6.18 -2.21 12.34
C LYS A 180 5.99 -1.04 13.31
N ILE A 181 5.56 0.13 12.83
CA ILE A 181 5.38 1.33 13.68
C ILE A 181 4.12 1.24 14.56
N SER A 182 3.14 0.41 14.21
CA SER A 182 1.98 0.11 15.07
C SER A 182 2.32 -0.83 16.24
N GLY A 183 3.58 -1.25 16.36
CA GLY A 183 4.04 -2.17 17.41
C GLY A 183 3.71 -3.63 17.13
N GLU A 184 3.19 -3.98 15.95
CA GLU A 184 2.87 -5.36 15.59
C GLU A 184 4.18 -6.17 15.48
N LYS A 185 4.39 -7.05 16.45
CA LYS A 185 5.49 -8.02 16.39
C LYS A 185 5.04 -9.17 15.52
N ARG A 186 5.59 -9.23 14.31
CA ARG A 186 5.40 -10.36 13.41
C ARG A 186 5.83 -11.62 14.14
N ARG A 187 4.86 -12.43 14.59
CA ARG A 187 5.13 -13.80 15.03
C ARG A 187 5.89 -14.45 13.87
N LYS A 188 6.99 -15.16 14.15
CA LYS A 188 7.67 -16.01 13.16
C LYS A 188 6.62 -16.98 12.62
N LYS A 189 5.90 -16.59 11.57
CA LYS A 189 4.89 -17.45 10.94
C LYS A 189 5.69 -18.46 10.13
N LEU A 190 5.36 -19.73 10.32
CA LEU A 190 5.72 -20.81 9.39
C LEU A 190 5.00 -20.67 8.04
N LEU A 191 4.10 -19.68 7.90
CA LEU A 191 3.27 -19.43 6.71
C LEU A 191 3.46 -17.97 6.23
N PRO A 192 3.32 -17.70 4.91
CA PRO A 192 3.37 -16.36 4.35
C PRO A 192 2.46 -15.37 5.11
N SER A 193 2.91 -14.12 5.23
CA SER A 193 2.24 -13.09 6.01
C SER A 193 0.96 -12.52 5.35
N GLY A 194 0.54 -13.05 4.21
CA GLY A 194 -0.65 -12.65 3.46
C GLY A 194 -1.68 -13.77 3.38
N ARG A 195 -2.90 -13.42 2.96
CA ARG A 195 -3.88 -14.38 2.49
C ARG A 195 -3.43 -14.82 1.09
N THR A 196 -2.63 -15.87 1.03
CA THR A 196 -2.13 -16.42 -0.24
C THR A 196 -2.92 -17.66 -0.61
N VAL A 197 -3.31 -17.77 -1.88
CA VAL A 197 -3.92 -19.00 -2.42
C VAL A 197 -3.08 -19.50 -3.59
N LYS A 198 -3.04 -20.82 -3.78
CA LYS A 198 -2.44 -21.43 -4.97
C LYS A 198 -3.48 -21.51 -6.07
N ALA A 199 -3.10 -21.12 -7.28
CA ALA A 199 -3.97 -21.18 -8.46
C ALA A 199 -3.15 -21.53 -9.71
N PHE A 200 -3.81 -22.05 -10.75
CA PHE A 200 -3.21 -22.23 -12.07
C PHE A 200 -3.23 -20.91 -12.85
N PHE A 201 -2.12 -20.53 -13.47
CA PHE A 201 -2.05 -19.27 -14.19
C PHE A 201 -2.76 -19.36 -15.55
N GLY A 202 -3.62 -18.39 -15.84
CA GLY A 202 -4.61 -18.51 -16.92
C GLY A 202 -4.15 -18.25 -18.35
N ARG A 203 -2.88 -17.90 -18.57
CA ARG A 203 -2.30 -17.71 -19.92
C ARG A 203 -0.78 -17.56 -19.86
N ASN A 204 -0.10 -17.76 -20.98
CA ASN A 204 1.29 -17.30 -21.12
C ASN A 204 1.37 -15.77 -20.97
N LEU A 205 2.31 -15.30 -20.14
CA LEU A 205 2.59 -13.89 -19.93
C LEU A 205 4.11 -13.67 -19.82
N SER A 206 4.66 -12.91 -20.75
CA SER A 206 6.06 -12.49 -20.70
C SER A 206 6.27 -11.39 -19.65
N SER A 207 7.38 -11.48 -18.92
CA SER A 207 7.91 -10.39 -18.10
C SER A 207 9.36 -10.09 -18.46
N SER A 208 9.78 -8.85 -18.19
CA SER A 208 11.13 -8.40 -18.51
C SER A 208 12.07 -8.71 -17.36
N THR A 209 13.22 -9.33 -17.65
CA THR A 209 14.29 -9.55 -16.67
C THR A 209 14.72 -8.24 -15.99
N GLY A 210 15.08 -8.32 -14.71
CA GLY A 210 15.64 -7.19 -13.98
C GLY A 210 14.59 -6.28 -13.36
N ARG A 211 13.34 -6.74 -13.21
CA ARG A 211 12.32 -6.13 -12.34
C ARG A 211 11.31 -7.15 -11.84
N GLU A 212 10.79 -6.92 -10.64
CA GLU A 212 9.66 -7.67 -10.11
C GLU A 212 8.37 -7.15 -10.76
N ASP A 213 7.53 -8.04 -11.32
CA ASP A 213 6.28 -7.66 -11.98
C ASP A 213 5.10 -8.13 -11.12
N HIS A 214 4.32 -7.16 -10.64
CA HIS A 214 3.11 -7.36 -9.85
C HIS A 214 1.92 -7.42 -10.80
N ILE A 215 1.52 -8.65 -11.12
CA ILE A 215 0.44 -8.95 -12.04
C ILE A 215 -0.85 -9.08 -11.26
N ARG A 216 -1.79 -8.17 -11.51
CA ARG A 216 -3.13 -8.27 -10.94
C ARG A 216 -3.91 -9.37 -11.64
N VAL A 217 -4.64 -10.15 -10.87
CA VAL A 217 -5.38 -11.32 -11.36
C VAL A 217 -6.80 -11.32 -10.79
N ALA A 218 -7.74 -11.77 -11.60
CA ALA A 218 -9.04 -12.24 -11.14
C ALA A 218 -8.95 -13.75 -10.91
N LEU A 219 -9.60 -14.24 -9.86
CA LEU A 219 -9.69 -15.65 -9.54
C LEU A 219 -10.97 -16.23 -10.14
N GLU A 220 -10.85 -17.40 -10.76
CA GLU A 220 -11.97 -18.10 -11.41
C GLU A 220 -11.89 -19.57 -11.06
N PHE A 221 -12.99 -20.14 -10.55
CA PHE A 221 -13.13 -21.59 -10.44
C PHE A 221 -13.46 -22.17 -11.81
N ARG A 222 -12.63 -23.11 -12.26
CA ARG A 222 -12.86 -23.95 -13.44
C ARG A 222 -13.00 -25.41 -13.00
N ASN A 223 -13.37 -26.29 -13.92
CA ASN A 223 -13.62 -27.72 -13.63
C ASN A 223 -12.43 -28.45 -12.97
N ASP A 224 -11.21 -27.97 -13.19
CA ASP A 224 -9.94 -28.54 -12.73
C ASP A 224 -9.28 -27.76 -11.58
N GLY A 225 -9.93 -26.71 -11.06
CA GLY A 225 -9.48 -25.99 -9.87
C GLY A 225 -9.57 -24.48 -9.98
N LEU A 226 -8.82 -23.80 -9.11
CA LEU A 226 -8.76 -22.35 -9.06
C LEU A 226 -7.74 -21.81 -10.07
N TRP A 227 -8.15 -20.85 -10.88
CA TRP A 227 -7.33 -20.21 -11.91
C TRP A 227 -7.15 -18.72 -11.65
N ALA A 228 -5.96 -18.22 -11.92
CA ALA A 228 -5.61 -16.81 -11.83
C ALA A 228 -5.54 -16.21 -13.26
N ARG A 229 -6.59 -15.50 -13.67
CA ARG A 229 -6.62 -14.80 -14.95
C ARG A 229 -5.99 -13.41 -14.81
N PRO A 230 -4.87 -13.11 -15.49
CA PRO A 230 -4.27 -11.78 -15.42
C PRO A 230 -5.16 -10.71 -16.04
N ILE A 231 -5.29 -9.59 -15.34
CA ILE A 231 -6.05 -8.42 -15.80
C ILE A 231 -5.09 -7.50 -16.53
N LEU A 232 -5.20 -7.51 -17.86
CA LEU A 232 -4.35 -6.69 -18.73
C LEU A 232 -4.93 -5.28 -18.87
N GLY A 233 -4.06 -4.28 -18.79
CA GLY A 233 -4.45 -2.89 -18.98
C GLY A 233 -3.33 -1.93 -18.61
N LYS A 234 -3.49 -0.65 -18.98
CA LYS A 234 -2.56 0.41 -18.57
C LYS A 234 -2.62 0.61 -17.06
N SER A 235 -1.49 0.95 -16.42
CA SER A 235 -1.39 1.19 -14.97
C SER A 235 -2.29 2.31 -14.46
N GLY A 236 -2.72 3.23 -15.34
CA GLY A 236 -3.65 4.31 -15.00
C GLY A 236 -5.12 3.91 -14.88
N LEU A 237 -5.49 2.69 -15.28
CA LEU A 237 -6.91 2.27 -15.29
C LEU A 237 -7.32 1.72 -13.91
N ILE A 238 -8.09 2.50 -13.15
CA ILE A 238 -8.62 2.05 -11.84
C ILE A 238 -9.45 0.77 -11.94
N ARG A 239 -10.17 0.56 -13.06
CA ARG A 239 -10.93 -0.66 -13.36
C ARG A 239 -10.14 -1.94 -13.11
N THR A 240 -8.85 -1.93 -13.43
CA THR A 240 -7.99 -3.11 -13.27
C THR A 240 -7.68 -3.45 -11.82
N LEU A 241 -7.89 -2.53 -10.87
CA LEU A 241 -7.88 -2.83 -9.44
C LEU A 241 -9.24 -3.31 -8.95
N VAL A 242 -10.33 -2.76 -9.49
CA VAL A 242 -11.71 -3.15 -9.13
C VAL A 242 -12.00 -4.60 -9.53
N GLU A 243 -11.51 -5.04 -10.69
CA GLU A 243 -11.70 -6.41 -11.19
C GLU A 243 -10.78 -7.45 -10.55
N ALA A 244 -9.79 -7.03 -9.76
CA ALA A 244 -8.73 -7.90 -9.27
C ALA A 244 -9.04 -8.45 -7.88
N ASP A 245 -8.88 -9.76 -7.72
CA ASP A 245 -8.98 -10.43 -6.41
C ASP A 245 -7.63 -10.47 -5.69
N GLY A 246 -6.53 -10.31 -6.44
CA GLY A 246 -5.20 -10.31 -5.89
C GLY A 246 -4.09 -10.04 -6.88
N THR A 247 -2.85 -10.28 -6.44
CA THR A 247 -1.63 -10.04 -7.19
C THR A 247 -0.73 -11.27 -7.19
N VAL A 248 -0.29 -11.68 -8.38
CA VAL A 248 0.79 -12.64 -8.61
C VAL A 248 2.10 -11.87 -8.79
N ILE A 249 3.17 -12.32 -8.14
CA ILE A 249 4.48 -11.70 -8.22
C ILE A 249 5.37 -12.54 -9.14
N ILE A 250 5.85 -11.94 -10.24
CA ILE A 250 6.91 -12.52 -11.08
C ILE A 250 8.24 -11.98 -10.58
N PRO A 251 9.14 -12.82 -10.04
CA PRO A 251 10.40 -12.36 -9.44
C PRO A 251 11.38 -11.83 -10.51
N LEU A 252 12.34 -11.00 -10.09
CA LEU A 252 13.31 -10.32 -10.97
C LEU A 252 14.05 -11.23 -11.96
N ASN A 253 14.29 -12.48 -11.57
CA ASN A 253 15.07 -13.47 -12.32
C ASN A 253 14.19 -14.39 -13.20
N LYS A 254 12.93 -14.03 -13.43
CA LYS A 254 11.99 -14.84 -14.21
C LYS A 254 11.40 -14.07 -15.39
N ASN A 255 11.36 -14.71 -16.56
CA ASN A 255 10.99 -14.08 -17.83
C ASN A 255 9.48 -14.09 -18.11
N GLY A 256 8.66 -14.48 -17.14
CA GLY A 256 7.23 -14.65 -17.34
C GLY A 256 6.65 -15.84 -16.60
N LEU A 257 5.41 -16.16 -16.96
CA LEU A 257 4.65 -17.29 -16.47
C LEU A 257 4.02 -18.03 -17.65
N TYR A 258 3.96 -19.36 -17.53
CA TYR A 258 3.26 -20.19 -18.50
C TYR A 258 1.82 -20.45 -18.07
N GLU A 259 0.94 -20.68 -19.05
CA GLU A 259 -0.41 -21.16 -18.79
C GLU A 259 -0.37 -22.53 -18.07
N GLY A 260 -1.25 -22.70 -17.08
CA GLY A 260 -1.30 -23.91 -16.25
C GLY A 260 -0.20 -23.98 -15.18
N GLU A 261 0.74 -23.02 -15.14
CA GLU A 261 1.75 -22.97 -14.08
C GLU A 261 1.10 -22.67 -12.73
N THR A 262 1.48 -23.39 -11.67
CA THR A 262 1.02 -23.09 -10.31
C THR A 262 1.68 -21.82 -9.78
N VAL A 263 0.86 -20.86 -9.37
CA VAL A 263 1.31 -19.57 -8.80
C VAL A 263 0.69 -19.31 -7.44
N GLU A 264 1.37 -18.49 -6.63
CA GLU A 264 0.80 -17.95 -5.40
C GLU A 264 0.18 -16.57 -5.68
N VAL A 265 -1.10 -16.43 -5.34
CA VAL A 265 -1.87 -15.19 -5.47
C VAL A 265 -1.98 -14.54 -4.10
N ASN A 266 -1.48 -13.31 -3.95
CA ASN A 266 -1.69 -12.48 -2.77
C ASN A 266 -3.05 -11.79 -2.87
N LEU A 267 -4.01 -12.19 -2.04
CA LEU A 267 -5.38 -11.66 -2.10
C LEU A 267 -5.50 -10.23 -1.55
N PHE A 268 -6.35 -9.41 -2.19
CA PHE A 268 -6.70 -8.07 -1.71
C PHE A 268 -7.76 -8.09 -0.60
N SER A 269 -8.63 -9.10 -0.59
CA SER A 269 -9.69 -9.33 0.41
C SER A 269 -9.72 -10.80 0.84
N GLU A 270 -10.75 -11.23 1.58
CA GLU A 270 -11.03 -12.66 1.69
C GLU A 270 -11.42 -13.20 0.32
N CYS A 271 -11.19 -14.49 0.07
CA CYS A 271 -11.54 -15.12 -1.20
C CYS A 271 -13.03 -14.85 -1.46
N PRO A 272 -13.42 -14.39 -2.66
CA PRO A 272 -14.83 -14.29 -3.00
C PRO A 272 -15.50 -15.67 -2.84
N ASP A 273 -16.70 -15.68 -2.28
CA ASP A 273 -17.58 -16.85 -2.24
C ASP A 273 -17.99 -17.31 -3.64
#